data_AF-A0A943HRC1-F1
#
_entry.id   AF-A0A943HRC1-F1
#
_cell.length_a   1.000
_cell.length_b   1.000
_cell.length_c   1.000
_cell.angle_alpha   90.00
_cell.angle_beta   90.00
_cell.angle_gamma   90.00
#
_symmetry.space_group_name_H-M   'P 1'
#
loop_
_entity.id
_entity.type
_entity.pdbx_description
1 polymer ?
#
loop_
_entity_poly.entity_id
_entity_poly.type
_entity_poly.pdbx_seq_one_letter_code
_entity_poly.pdbx_strand_id
1 'polypeptide(L)'
;MKYLIYILLFSPFLLSCRMGIKNESGKQPLTKELTKLERLFLLPYDSVMVYYDLSNDNIENFSNLSAYTIKTLDLSGNLLDTIVPHLLPKKLEKLNLSHNRYSGQLKIKEGTICTLREIDLSYNALTNIYVGGPLYCIIVSHNDLVEVDLNHKNIQYLDISYNSNMSERVTFNPEKIDTIVREGVADGKRLLALNAPFFLIPLLYRSNEVIG
;
A
#
# COMPACT_ATOMS: atom_id res chain seq x y z
N MET A 1 38.10 32.15 -11.73
CA MET A 1 36.77 32.35 -12.34
C MET A 1 35.75 32.41 -11.22
N LYS A 2 35.28 33.61 -10.88
CA LYS A 2 34.27 33.85 -9.83
C LYS A 2 32.92 34.00 -10.54
N TYR A 3 31.93 33.18 -10.20
CA TYR A 3 30.56 33.39 -10.64
C TYR A 3 29.85 34.30 -9.64
N LEU A 4 29.41 35.46 -10.15
CA LEU A 4 28.57 36.45 -9.49
C LEU A 4 27.18 35.84 -9.23
N ILE A 5 26.74 35.87 -7.97
CA ILE A 5 25.33 35.67 -7.60
C ILE A 5 24.70 37.06 -7.46
N TYR A 6 23.71 37.34 -8.30
CA TYR A 6 22.88 38.55 -8.20
C TYR A 6 21.88 38.38 -7.05
N ILE A 7 22.06 39.16 -5.98
CA ILE A 7 21.04 39.39 -4.95
C ILE A 7 20.16 40.53 -5.47
N LEU A 8 18.93 40.21 -5.90
CA LEU A 8 17.91 41.22 -6.16
C LEU A 8 17.26 41.62 -4.83
N LEU A 9 17.71 42.78 -4.33
CA LEU A 9 17.03 43.58 -3.34
C LEU A 9 15.72 44.11 -3.95
N PHE A 10 14.58 43.80 -3.33
CA PHE A 10 13.35 44.57 -3.53
C PHE A 10 12.85 45.05 -2.17
N SER A 11 13.23 46.27 -1.84
CA SER A 11 12.52 47.16 -0.93
C SER A 11 12.05 48.33 -1.79
N PRO A 12 10.79 48.76 -1.65
CA PRO A 12 10.65 50.13 -1.19
C PRO A 12 9.56 50.31 -0.12
N PHE A 13 9.99 50.97 0.95
CA PHE A 13 9.43 52.19 1.51
C PHE A 13 7.92 52.28 1.79
N LEU A 14 7.66 52.44 3.08
CA LEU A 14 6.48 53.01 3.73
C LEU A 14 5.95 54.26 3.01
N LEU A 15 4.66 54.28 2.70
CA LEU A 15 3.86 55.52 2.70
C LEU A 15 2.58 55.29 3.50
N SER A 16 2.40 56.17 4.49
CA SER A 16 1.31 56.23 5.44
C SER A 16 -0.01 56.66 4.79
N CYS A 17 -1.12 56.00 5.15
CA CYS A 17 -2.41 56.66 5.36
C CYS A 17 -3.13 56.01 6.55
N ARG A 18 -3.39 56.82 7.56
CA ARG A 18 -4.02 56.49 8.84
C ARG A 18 -5.53 56.69 8.69
N MET A 19 -6.35 55.64 8.82
CA MET A 19 -7.71 55.69 9.39
C MET A 19 -8.37 54.32 9.36
N GLY A 20 -8.84 53.87 10.53
CA GLY A 20 -9.64 52.66 10.70
C GLY A 20 -9.11 51.74 11.78
N ILE A 21 -9.32 52.10 13.04
CA ILE A 21 -9.20 51.15 14.15
C ILE A 21 -10.30 50.09 13.95
N LYS A 22 -9.91 48.89 13.54
CA LYS A 22 -10.65 47.67 13.84
C LYS A 22 -9.65 46.70 14.46
N ASN A 23 -9.88 46.39 15.72
CA ASN A 23 -9.14 45.39 16.46
C ASN A 23 -9.44 44.02 15.84
N GLU A 24 -8.64 43.60 14.87
CA GLU A 24 -8.55 42.19 14.53
C GLU A 24 -7.52 41.56 15.48
N SER A 25 -8.05 40.97 16.55
CA SER A 25 -7.35 40.03 17.42
C SER A 25 -6.50 39.08 16.57
N GLY A 26 -5.22 38.99 16.90
CA GLY A 26 -4.19 38.29 16.13
C GLY A 26 -4.64 36.93 15.60
N LYS A 27 -4.90 36.88 14.29
CA LYS A 27 -4.65 35.66 13.54
C LYS A 27 -3.15 35.62 13.30
N GLN A 28 -2.44 34.77 14.06
CA GLN A 28 -1.15 34.27 13.60
C GLN A 28 -1.33 33.82 12.14
N PRO A 29 -0.40 34.14 11.23
CA PRO A 29 -0.49 33.62 9.87
C PRO A 29 -0.55 32.10 9.99
N LEU A 30 -1.65 31.50 9.53
CA LEU A 30 -1.82 30.06 9.49
C LEU A 30 -0.76 29.52 8.55
N THR A 31 0.40 29.12 9.08
CA THR A 31 1.41 28.42 8.29
C THR A 31 0.77 27.07 7.96
N LYS A 32 0.31 26.91 6.71
CA LYS A 32 -0.17 25.63 6.21
C LYS A 32 0.95 24.61 6.48
N GLU A 33 0.70 23.66 7.36
CA GLU A 33 1.63 22.57 7.58
C GLU A 33 1.69 21.75 6.28
N LEU A 34 2.91 21.50 5.80
CA LEU A 34 3.09 20.70 4.59
C LEU A 34 2.70 19.25 4.86
N THR A 35 1.98 18.65 3.91
CA THR A 35 1.66 17.22 3.93
C THR A 35 2.94 16.38 3.81
N LYS A 36 2.87 15.09 4.13
CA LYS A 36 4.02 14.17 4.00
C LYS A 36 4.50 14.10 2.55
N LEU A 37 3.58 14.03 1.60
CA LEU A 37 3.87 14.06 0.17
C LEU A 37 4.50 15.38 -0.29
N GLU A 38 3.98 16.52 0.18
CA GLU A 38 4.58 17.84 -0.12
C GLU A 38 6.03 17.91 0.40
N ARG A 39 6.31 17.36 1.59
CA ARG A 39 7.67 17.28 2.15
C ARG A 39 8.58 16.36 1.34
N LEU A 40 8.07 15.24 0.84
CA LEU A 40 8.83 14.34 -0.04
C LEU A 40 9.32 15.07 -1.30
N PHE A 41 8.44 15.87 -1.91
CA PHE A 41 8.79 16.62 -3.11
C PHE A 41 9.78 17.78 -2.89
N LEU A 42 10.09 18.12 -1.64
CA LEU A 42 11.19 19.04 -1.33
C LEU A 42 12.57 18.35 -1.27
N LEU A 43 12.60 17.01 -1.23
CA LEU A 43 13.87 16.27 -1.25
C LEU A 43 14.46 16.24 -2.66
N PRO A 44 15.80 16.17 -2.79
CA PRO A 44 16.45 15.98 -4.08
C PRO A 44 15.90 14.76 -4.84
N TYR A 45 15.66 14.92 -6.13
CA TYR A 45 15.43 13.79 -7.02
C TYR A 45 16.65 12.89 -7.01
N ASP A 46 16.46 11.58 -6.81
CA ASP A 46 17.46 10.54 -6.49
C ASP A 46 17.62 10.16 -5.00
N SER A 47 16.95 10.88 -4.09
CA SER A 47 17.01 10.57 -2.65
C SER A 47 16.75 9.09 -2.39
N VAL A 48 17.62 8.49 -1.58
CA VAL A 48 17.58 7.07 -1.20
C VAL A 48 17.07 6.95 0.22
N MET A 49 15.96 6.24 0.39
CA MET A 49 15.28 6.08 1.66
C MET A 49 15.01 4.60 1.92
N VAL A 50 15.27 4.16 3.15
CA VAL A 50 14.93 2.79 3.57
C VAL A 50 13.42 2.70 3.79
N TYR A 51 12.84 3.70 4.45
CA TYR A 51 11.44 3.79 4.76
C TYR A 51 10.94 5.21 4.48
N TYR A 52 9.74 5.34 3.93
CA TYR A 52 9.05 6.61 3.86
C TYR A 52 7.56 6.43 4.15
N ASP A 53 7.03 7.30 5.01
CA ASP A 53 5.63 7.30 5.43
C ASP A 53 4.85 8.34 4.65
N LEU A 54 3.86 7.89 3.89
CA LEU A 54 2.81 8.68 3.22
C LEU A 54 1.41 8.29 3.71
N SER A 55 1.30 7.59 4.84
CA SER A 55 0.02 7.18 5.40
C SER A 55 -0.82 8.37 5.83
N ASN A 56 -2.14 8.26 5.72
CA ASN A 56 -3.10 9.26 6.20
C ASN A 56 -2.83 10.68 5.68
N ASP A 57 -2.36 10.80 4.43
CA ASP A 57 -1.97 12.07 3.81
C ASP A 57 -3.03 12.60 2.83
N ASN A 58 -4.22 11.98 2.81
CA ASN A 58 -5.35 12.28 1.92
C ASN A 58 -4.99 12.18 0.42
N ILE A 59 -4.13 11.22 0.06
CA ILE A 59 -3.71 11.03 -1.33
C ILE A 59 -4.83 10.33 -2.11
N GLU A 60 -5.44 11.05 -3.05
CA GLU A 60 -6.47 10.51 -3.96
C GLU A 60 -5.88 9.90 -5.22
N ASN A 61 -4.81 10.51 -5.76
CA ASN A 61 -4.22 10.11 -7.02
C ASN A 61 -2.76 9.67 -6.83
N PHE A 62 -2.39 8.59 -7.49
CA PHE A 62 -1.03 8.07 -7.44
C PHE A 62 -0.04 9.10 -8.00
N SER A 63 0.85 9.58 -7.14
CA SER A 63 1.85 10.57 -7.52
C SER A 63 3.10 9.92 -8.11
N ASN A 64 3.84 10.66 -8.95
CA ASN A 64 5.07 10.13 -9.55
C ASN A 64 6.22 10.11 -8.54
N LEU A 65 6.50 8.93 -7.99
CA LEU A 65 7.59 8.68 -7.03
C LEU A 65 8.80 7.99 -7.68
N SER A 66 8.79 7.78 -9.00
CA SER A 66 9.84 7.05 -9.73
C SER A 66 11.23 7.72 -9.69
N ALA A 67 11.28 9.00 -9.30
CA ALA A 67 12.53 9.73 -9.10
C ALA A 67 13.25 9.32 -7.80
N TYR A 68 12.57 8.68 -6.85
CA TYR A 68 13.10 8.29 -5.56
C TYR A 68 13.47 6.81 -5.53
N THR A 69 14.43 6.45 -4.68
CA THR A 69 14.70 5.05 -4.30
C THR A 69 14.15 4.84 -2.90
N ILE A 70 13.08 4.06 -2.78
CA ILE A 70 12.41 3.81 -1.49
C ILE A 70 12.23 2.30 -1.35
N LYS A 71 12.78 1.69 -0.29
CA LYS A 71 12.64 0.24 -0.06
C LYS A 71 11.30 -0.14 0.57
N THR A 72 10.83 0.65 1.54
CA THR A 72 9.54 0.46 2.20
C THR A 72 8.72 1.74 2.11
N LEU A 73 7.54 1.62 1.52
CA LEU A 73 6.63 2.74 1.34
C LEU A 73 5.30 2.44 2.04
N ASP A 74 4.92 3.31 2.96
CA ASP A 74 3.61 3.27 3.59
C ASP A 74 2.67 4.27 2.92
N LEU A 75 1.63 3.78 2.26
CA LEU A 75 0.56 4.55 1.62
C LEU A 75 -0.80 4.24 2.26
N SER A 76 -0.83 3.68 3.48
CA SER A 76 -2.07 3.29 4.14
C SER A 76 -2.95 4.47 4.54
N GLY A 77 -4.27 4.25 4.67
CA GLY A 77 -5.18 5.31 5.12
C GLY A 77 -5.31 6.47 4.13
N ASN A 78 -5.18 6.19 2.83
CA ASN A 78 -5.36 7.16 1.77
C ASN A 78 -6.63 6.84 0.96
N LEU A 79 -6.81 7.50 -0.18
CA LEU A 79 -8.00 7.39 -1.02
C LEU A 79 -7.69 6.75 -2.38
N LEU A 80 -6.61 5.97 -2.45
CA LEU A 80 -6.14 5.33 -3.69
C LEU A 80 -7.06 4.17 -4.08
N ASP A 81 -7.31 4.02 -5.38
CA ASP A 81 -8.13 2.93 -5.94
C ASP A 81 -7.39 2.13 -7.03
N THR A 82 -6.22 2.60 -7.44
CA THR A 82 -5.40 2.00 -8.50
C THR A 82 -3.93 1.99 -8.11
N ILE A 83 -3.15 1.08 -8.71
CA ILE A 83 -1.70 1.05 -8.61
C ILE A 83 -1.16 1.40 -9.99
N VAL A 84 -0.24 2.37 -10.04
CA VAL A 84 0.42 2.77 -11.30
C VAL A 84 1.90 2.38 -11.23
N PRO A 85 2.29 1.20 -11.75
CA PRO A 85 3.58 0.59 -11.44
C PRO A 85 4.80 1.43 -11.83
N HIS A 86 4.72 2.14 -12.96
CA HIS A 86 5.81 2.98 -13.44
C HIS A 86 5.98 4.29 -12.65
N LEU A 87 5.02 4.65 -11.79
CA LEU A 87 5.10 5.78 -10.87
C LEU A 87 5.63 5.41 -9.49
N LEU A 88 5.81 4.11 -9.20
CA LEU A 88 6.37 3.66 -7.94
C LEU A 88 7.86 3.96 -7.83
N PRO A 89 8.39 4.11 -6.61
CA PRO A 89 9.81 4.33 -6.38
C PRO A 89 10.66 3.12 -6.80
N LYS A 90 11.92 3.39 -7.11
CA LYS A 90 12.90 2.36 -7.47
C LYS A 90 13.24 1.50 -6.25
N LYS A 91 13.51 0.21 -6.49
CA LYS A 91 13.92 -0.78 -5.48
C LYS A 91 12.91 -0.97 -4.33
N LEU A 92 11.63 -0.76 -4.60
CA LEU A 92 10.55 -1.00 -3.64
C LEU A 92 10.46 -2.49 -3.32
N GLU A 93 10.61 -2.84 -2.05
CA GLU A 93 10.58 -4.20 -1.50
C GLU A 93 9.29 -4.45 -0.70
N LYS A 94 8.77 -3.43 -0.01
CA LYS A 94 7.58 -3.50 0.83
C LYS A 94 6.63 -2.34 0.55
N LEU A 95 5.35 -2.62 0.36
CA LEU A 95 4.33 -1.63 0.04
C LEU A 95 3.08 -1.84 0.90
N ASN A 96 2.73 -0.86 1.74
CA ASN A 96 1.49 -0.86 2.50
C ASN A 96 0.46 0.02 1.79
N LEU A 97 -0.65 -0.58 1.36
CA LEU A 97 -1.81 0.03 0.72
C LEU A 97 -3.10 -0.27 1.51
N SER A 98 -2.98 -0.66 2.77
CA SER A 98 -4.14 -0.92 3.62
C SER A 98 -5.01 0.33 3.81
N HIS A 99 -6.30 0.16 4.13
CA HIS A 99 -7.21 1.28 4.37
C HIS A 99 -7.26 2.28 3.20
N ASN A 100 -7.50 1.78 1.99
CA ASN A 100 -7.65 2.58 0.77
C ASN A 100 -9.01 2.29 0.11
N ARG A 101 -9.18 2.64 -1.16
CA ARG A 101 -10.42 2.45 -1.94
C ARG A 101 -10.26 1.41 -3.04
N TYR A 102 -9.30 0.50 -2.93
CA TYR A 102 -9.14 -0.59 -3.89
C TYR A 102 -10.39 -1.45 -3.89
N SER A 103 -10.96 -1.70 -5.07
CA SER A 103 -12.21 -2.45 -5.19
C SER A 103 -12.23 -3.34 -6.43
N GLY A 104 -13.10 -4.35 -6.41
CA GLY A 104 -13.25 -5.30 -7.51
C GLY A 104 -11.98 -6.16 -7.70
N GLN A 105 -11.47 -6.20 -8.93
CA GLN A 105 -10.36 -7.07 -9.30
C GLN A 105 -9.01 -6.34 -9.36
N LEU A 106 -8.03 -6.82 -8.59
CA LEU A 106 -6.63 -6.37 -8.69
C LEU A 106 -5.75 -7.42 -9.37
N LYS A 107 -4.94 -7.00 -10.34
CA LYS A 107 -3.98 -7.86 -11.07
C LYS A 107 -2.56 -7.33 -10.93
N ILE A 108 -1.70 -8.08 -10.23
CA ILE A 108 -0.26 -7.82 -10.12
C ILE A 108 0.46 -8.87 -10.97
N LYS A 109 0.71 -8.55 -12.24
CA LYS A 109 1.40 -9.46 -13.16
C LYS A 109 2.87 -9.62 -12.78
N GLU A 110 3.47 -10.72 -13.22
CA GLU A 110 4.92 -10.89 -13.14
C GLU A 110 5.64 -9.70 -13.80
N GLY A 111 6.73 -9.24 -13.20
CA GLY A 111 7.51 -8.11 -13.71
C GLY A 111 6.90 -6.72 -13.51
N THR A 112 5.71 -6.60 -12.92
CA THR A 112 5.07 -5.29 -12.67
C THR A 112 5.89 -4.43 -11.71
N ILE A 113 6.38 -5.03 -10.62
CA ILE A 113 7.29 -4.40 -9.64
C ILE A 113 8.32 -5.46 -9.23
N CYS A 114 9.38 -5.61 -10.02
CA CYS A 114 10.31 -6.76 -9.92
C CYS A 114 10.97 -6.94 -8.53
N THR A 115 11.12 -5.85 -7.79
CA THR A 115 11.75 -5.86 -6.46
C THR A 115 10.76 -6.07 -5.33
N LEU A 116 9.45 -5.99 -5.58
CA LEU A 116 8.44 -6.09 -4.53
C LEU A 116 8.42 -7.50 -3.97
N ARG A 117 8.22 -7.58 -2.65
CA ARG A 117 8.27 -8.82 -1.89
C ARG A 117 7.17 -8.93 -0.85
N GLU A 118 6.78 -7.83 -0.23
CA GLU A 118 5.62 -7.73 0.65
C GLU A 118 4.62 -6.73 0.12
N ILE A 119 3.33 -7.08 0.22
CA ILE A 119 2.25 -6.14 0.00
C ILE A 119 1.17 -6.32 1.07
N ASP A 120 0.68 -5.19 1.57
CA ASP A 120 -0.50 -5.12 2.42
C ASP A 120 -1.60 -4.37 1.69
N LEU A 121 -2.73 -5.03 1.49
CA LEU A 121 -3.94 -4.54 0.84
C LEU A 121 -5.15 -4.73 1.77
N SER A 122 -4.92 -4.93 3.07
CA SER A 122 -5.99 -5.13 4.04
C SER A 122 -6.93 -3.92 4.13
N TYR A 123 -8.16 -4.12 4.60
CA TYR A 123 -9.14 -3.03 4.75
C TYR A 123 -9.36 -2.26 3.44
N ASN A 124 -9.69 -3.00 2.39
CA ASN A 124 -10.13 -2.48 1.09
C ASN A 124 -11.46 -3.17 0.73
N ALA A 125 -11.93 -3.02 -0.51
CA ALA A 125 -13.16 -3.64 -1.02
C ALA A 125 -12.88 -4.57 -2.23
N LEU A 126 -11.74 -5.26 -2.22
CA LEU A 126 -11.35 -6.18 -3.27
C LEU A 126 -12.24 -7.43 -3.25
N THR A 127 -12.69 -7.85 -4.44
CA THR A 127 -13.42 -9.12 -4.63
C THR A 127 -12.54 -10.21 -5.22
N ASN A 128 -11.49 -9.85 -5.97
CA ASN A 128 -10.57 -10.82 -6.55
C ASN A 128 -9.14 -10.25 -6.59
N ILE A 129 -8.15 -11.10 -6.34
CA ILE A 129 -6.73 -10.75 -6.52
C ILE A 129 -6.00 -11.81 -7.34
N TYR A 130 -5.19 -11.35 -8.29
CA TYR A 130 -4.35 -12.21 -9.14
C TYR A 130 -2.91 -11.73 -9.02
N VAL A 131 -2.03 -12.58 -8.52
CA VAL A 131 -0.61 -12.29 -8.31
C VAL A 131 0.23 -13.26 -9.10
N GLY A 132 0.98 -12.76 -10.08
CA GLY A 132 1.97 -13.52 -10.85
C GLY A 132 3.42 -13.21 -10.49
N GLY A 133 3.67 -12.24 -9.61
CA GLY A 133 5.03 -11.85 -9.18
C GLY A 133 5.49 -12.60 -7.93
N PRO A 134 6.81 -12.71 -7.66
CA PRO A 134 7.35 -13.48 -6.53
C PRO A 134 7.22 -12.72 -5.20
N LEU A 135 5.99 -12.52 -4.73
CA LEU A 135 5.73 -12.02 -3.37
C LEU A 135 5.95 -13.14 -2.35
N TYR A 136 6.50 -12.83 -1.19
CA TYR A 136 6.61 -13.77 -0.07
C TYR A 136 5.55 -13.53 1.02
N CYS A 137 5.06 -12.30 1.14
CA CYS A 137 4.03 -11.92 2.10
C CYS A 137 2.92 -11.15 1.40
N ILE A 138 1.70 -11.65 1.51
CA ILE A 138 0.50 -10.99 0.99
C ILE A 138 -0.50 -10.90 2.14
N ILE A 139 -0.88 -9.67 2.48
CA ILE A 139 -1.93 -9.38 3.46
C ILE A 139 -3.10 -8.79 2.69
N VAL A 140 -4.23 -9.47 2.68
CA VAL A 140 -5.47 -9.06 2.00
C VAL A 140 -6.68 -9.27 2.93
N SER A 141 -6.45 -9.21 4.23
CA SER A 141 -7.52 -9.35 5.23
C SER A 141 -8.51 -8.20 5.19
N HIS A 142 -9.73 -8.41 5.71
CA HIS A 142 -10.78 -7.39 5.70
C HIS A 142 -11.05 -6.81 4.30
N ASN A 143 -11.38 -7.70 3.37
CA ASN A 143 -11.85 -7.36 2.02
C ASN A 143 -13.14 -8.17 1.74
N ASP A 144 -13.63 -8.13 0.51
CA ASP A 144 -14.82 -8.88 0.06
C ASP A 144 -14.44 -10.04 -0.87
N LEU A 145 -13.25 -10.65 -0.65
CA LEU A 145 -12.67 -11.59 -1.61
C LEU A 145 -13.56 -12.81 -1.84
N VAL A 146 -13.63 -13.22 -3.10
CA VAL A 146 -14.21 -14.48 -3.57
C VAL A 146 -13.09 -15.40 -4.09
N GLU A 147 -12.06 -14.83 -4.72
CA GLU A 147 -10.97 -15.57 -5.33
C GLU A 147 -9.61 -14.91 -5.09
N VAL A 148 -8.61 -15.75 -4.78
CA VAL A 148 -7.20 -15.38 -4.67
C VAL A 148 -6.42 -16.33 -5.57
N ASP A 149 -5.88 -15.82 -6.68
CA ASP A 149 -5.04 -16.58 -7.59
C ASP A 149 -3.56 -16.20 -7.42
N LEU A 150 -2.77 -17.16 -6.96
CA LEU A 150 -1.34 -17.02 -6.73
C LEU A 150 -0.58 -17.85 -7.77
N ASN A 151 -0.26 -17.22 -8.91
CA ASN A 151 0.52 -17.84 -9.97
C ASN A 151 2.03 -17.63 -9.76
N HIS A 152 2.52 -17.97 -8.56
CA HIS A 152 3.93 -18.01 -8.21
C HIS A 152 4.16 -18.98 -7.02
N LYS A 153 5.42 -19.36 -6.78
CA LYS A 153 5.78 -20.38 -5.76
C LYS A 153 6.49 -19.81 -4.54
N ASN A 154 6.68 -18.49 -4.49
CA ASN A 154 7.51 -17.82 -3.49
C ASN A 154 6.75 -17.36 -2.23
N ILE A 155 5.43 -17.58 -2.18
CA ILE A 155 4.60 -17.18 -1.05
C ILE A 155 4.96 -17.99 0.20
N GLN A 156 5.11 -17.31 1.33
CA GLN A 156 5.37 -17.92 2.64
C GLN A 156 4.29 -17.53 3.64
N TYR A 157 3.82 -16.29 3.58
CA TYR A 157 2.79 -15.76 4.47
C TYR A 157 1.62 -15.22 3.66
N LEU A 158 0.42 -15.71 3.96
CA LEU A 158 -0.82 -15.25 3.35
C LEU A 158 -1.85 -14.97 4.45
N ASP A 159 -2.29 -13.72 4.56
CA ASP A 159 -3.43 -13.37 5.40
C ASP A 159 -4.64 -13.04 4.51
N ILE A 160 -5.63 -13.92 4.56
CA ILE A 160 -6.92 -13.80 3.87
C ILE A 160 -8.08 -13.68 4.87
N SER A 161 -7.79 -13.44 6.14
CA SER A 161 -8.82 -13.37 7.18
C SER A 161 -9.88 -12.30 6.89
N TYR A 162 -11.08 -12.50 7.41
CA TYR A 162 -12.21 -11.60 7.24
C TYR A 162 -12.55 -11.32 5.77
N ASN A 163 -12.55 -12.39 4.97
CA ASN A 163 -13.11 -12.42 3.61
C ASN A 163 -14.22 -13.48 3.56
N SER A 164 -15.39 -13.13 4.10
CA SER A 164 -16.49 -14.09 4.34
C SER A 164 -17.06 -14.72 3.06
N ASN A 165 -16.84 -14.11 1.90
CA ASN A 165 -17.30 -14.62 0.61
C ASN A 165 -16.35 -15.68 0.00
N MET A 166 -15.16 -15.89 0.58
CA MET A 166 -14.22 -16.90 0.11
C MET A 166 -14.72 -18.30 0.45
N SER A 167 -14.69 -19.18 -0.57
CA SER A 167 -15.08 -20.58 -0.42
C SER A 167 -13.95 -21.44 0.15
N GLU A 168 -14.29 -22.64 0.65
CA GLU A 168 -13.29 -23.63 1.06
C GLU A 168 -12.38 -24.07 -0.09
N ARG A 169 -12.84 -23.99 -1.35
CA ARG A 169 -12.06 -24.35 -2.53
C ARG A 169 -11.28 -23.14 -3.04
N VAL A 170 -9.97 -23.25 -3.06
CA VAL A 170 -9.04 -22.19 -3.48
C VAL A 170 -8.20 -22.63 -4.68
N THR A 171 -7.73 -21.66 -5.46
CA THR A 171 -6.94 -21.90 -6.68
C THR A 171 -5.45 -22.11 -6.38
N PHE A 172 -4.97 -21.68 -5.21
CA PHE A 172 -3.64 -21.98 -4.71
C PHE A 172 -3.61 -23.29 -3.91
N ASN A 173 -2.42 -23.83 -3.63
CA ASN A 173 -2.25 -24.98 -2.76
C ASN A 173 -1.91 -24.52 -1.33
N PRO A 174 -2.83 -24.63 -0.35
CA PRO A 174 -2.59 -24.19 1.02
C PRO A 174 -1.39 -24.87 1.68
N GLU A 175 -1.08 -26.12 1.31
CA GLU A 175 0.03 -26.91 1.88
C GLU A 175 1.41 -26.45 1.42
N LYS A 176 1.48 -25.51 0.46
CA LYS A 176 2.73 -24.92 -0.03
C LYS A 176 3.05 -23.56 0.59
N ILE A 177 2.18 -23.06 1.47
CA ILE A 177 2.33 -21.76 2.13
C ILE A 177 2.65 -22.01 3.60
N ASP A 178 3.73 -21.41 4.10
CA ASP A 178 4.23 -21.68 5.45
C ASP A 178 3.23 -21.24 6.54
N THR A 179 2.54 -20.12 6.34
CA THR A 179 1.53 -19.58 7.27
C THR A 179 0.35 -19.02 6.48
N ILE A 180 -0.86 -19.45 6.85
CA ILE A 180 -2.11 -18.88 6.35
C ILE A 180 -2.97 -18.43 7.52
N VAL A 181 -3.34 -17.15 7.53
CA VAL A 181 -4.33 -16.59 8.46
C VAL A 181 -5.66 -16.49 7.73
N ARG A 182 -6.71 -17.12 8.29
CA ARG A 182 -8.00 -17.32 7.59
C ARG A 182 -9.22 -17.26 8.50
N GLU A 183 -9.12 -16.53 9.61
CA GLU A 183 -10.28 -16.28 10.46
C GLU A 183 -11.43 -15.69 9.63
N GLY A 184 -12.67 -16.12 9.85
CA GLY A 184 -13.82 -15.63 9.08
C GLY A 184 -13.90 -16.05 7.62
N VAL A 185 -13.08 -17.01 7.16
CA VAL A 185 -13.11 -17.56 5.80
C VAL A 185 -13.76 -18.94 5.77
N ALA A 186 -14.50 -19.24 4.70
CA ALA A 186 -15.06 -20.57 4.40
C ALA A 186 -15.90 -21.18 5.55
N ASP A 187 -16.61 -20.35 6.31
CA ASP A 187 -17.35 -20.75 7.52
C ASP A 187 -16.47 -21.55 8.52
N GLY A 188 -15.17 -21.25 8.57
CA GLY A 188 -14.19 -21.93 9.42
C GLY A 188 -13.67 -23.25 8.87
N LYS A 189 -14.19 -23.76 7.75
CA LYS A 189 -13.73 -25.00 7.12
C LYS A 189 -12.30 -24.88 6.61
N ARG A 190 -11.63 -26.03 6.49
CA ARG A 190 -10.26 -26.11 5.94
C ARG A 190 -10.26 -25.73 4.46
N LEU A 191 -9.22 -25.03 4.03
CA LEU A 191 -9.01 -24.72 2.62
C LEU A 191 -8.56 -25.97 1.85
N LEU A 192 -9.17 -26.17 0.69
CA LEU A 192 -8.93 -27.28 -0.22
C LEU A 192 -8.44 -26.72 -1.56
N ALA A 193 -7.31 -27.22 -2.04
CA ALA A 193 -6.88 -26.93 -3.40
C ALA A 193 -7.95 -27.42 -4.41
N LEU A 194 -8.09 -26.72 -5.54
CA LEU A 194 -9.15 -26.97 -6.54
C LEU A 194 -9.29 -28.46 -6.94
N ASN A 195 -8.17 -29.18 -7.03
CA ASN A 195 -8.11 -30.58 -7.47
C ASN A 195 -8.11 -31.61 -6.32
N ALA A 196 -8.33 -31.20 -5.06
CA ALA A 196 -8.35 -32.12 -3.93
C ALA A 196 -9.60 -33.04 -3.97
N PRO A 197 -9.43 -34.38 -3.83
CA PRO A 197 -10.54 -35.33 -3.85
C PRO A 197 -11.48 -35.16 -2.63
N PHE A 198 -12.78 -35.41 -2.84
CA PHE A 198 -13.84 -35.23 -1.82
C PHE A 198 -13.78 -36.24 -0.66
N PHE A 199 -13.09 -37.36 -0.86
CA PHE A 199 -12.99 -38.43 0.13
C PHE A 199 -11.51 -38.70 0.36
N LEU A 200 -11.13 -38.86 1.65
CA LEU A 200 -9.85 -39.39 2.17
C LEU A 200 -8.68 -38.35 2.27
N ILE A 201 -7.95 -38.13 3.39
CA ILE A 201 -7.82 -38.71 4.76
C ILE A 201 -6.97 -37.75 5.68
N PRO A 202 -6.39 -38.16 6.84
CA PRO A 202 -6.79 -38.02 8.25
C PRO A 202 -6.05 -36.88 9.03
N LEU A 203 -6.35 -36.79 10.34
CA LEU A 203 -5.83 -35.95 11.43
C LEU A 203 -4.29 -35.82 11.64
N LEU A 204 -3.42 -36.00 10.64
CA LEU A 204 -1.97 -36.06 10.89
C LEU A 204 -1.11 -35.29 9.87
N TYR A 205 -1.41 -34.03 9.55
CA TYR A 205 -0.41 -33.20 8.86
C TYR A 205 -0.49 -31.74 9.33
N ARG A 206 0.68 -31.16 9.65
CA ARG A 206 0.87 -29.78 10.13
C ARG A 206 0.19 -28.77 9.20
N SER A 207 -1.03 -28.33 9.53
CA SER A 207 -1.53 -27.07 9.00
C SER A 207 -1.11 -25.96 9.95
N ASN A 208 -0.14 -25.14 9.56
CA ASN A 208 0.15 -23.84 10.19
C ASN A 208 -0.94 -22.80 9.83
N GLU A 209 -2.19 -23.27 9.70
CA GLU A 209 -3.34 -22.39 9.54
C GLU A 209 -3.67 -21.87 10.94
N VAL A 210 -3.58 -20.56 11.12
CA VAL A 210 -3.93 -19.90 12.38
C VAL A 210 -5.39 -19.50 12.29
N ILE A 211 -6.22 -20.14 13.11
CA ILE A 211 -7.57 -19.68 13.42
C ILE A 211 -7.44 -18.95 14.75
N GLY A 212 -7.59 -17.63 14.74
CA GLY A 212 -7.61 -16.78 15.93
C GLY A 212 -8.81 -17.09 16.83
#